data_AF-A0A538G324-F1
#
_entry.id   AF-A0A538G324-F1
#
_cell.length_a   1.000
_cell.length_b   1.000
_cell.length_c   1.000
_cell.angle_alpha   90.00
_cell.angle_beta   90.00
_cell.angle_gamma   90.00
#
_symmetry.space_group_name_H-M   'P 1'
#
loop_
_entity.id
_entity.type
_entity.pdbx_description
1 polymer ?
#
loop_
_entity_poly.entity_id
_entity_poly.type
_entity_poly.pdbx_seq_one_letter_code
_entity_poly.pdbx_strand_id
1 'polypeptide(L)'
;MMIGYEILLMLDPELPDDRQEEIVTRVREGIEGSGGSWIAHDVWGRRKLAYEIDHKAEGVYHLLTFDAEPEALAEVSRVLKITDGVMRHLAVKRTAATGPAQPLETSVEHRQDSEDQATPVG
;
A
#
# COMPACT_ATOMS: atom_id res chain seq x y z
N MET A 1 14.65 -17.26 13.20
CA MET A 1 13.42 -18.10 13.07
C MET A 1 12.50 -17.37 12.11
N MET A 2 12.05 -18.06 11.06
CA MET A 2 11.18 -17.50 10.04
C MET A 2 9.81 -17.14 10.60
N ILE A 3 9.38 -15.91 10.34
CA ILE A 3 8.09 -15.38 10.76
C ILE A 3 7.32 -14.92 9.52
N GLY A 4 6.03 -15.22 9.47
CA GLY A 4 5.14 -14.69 8.45
C GLY A 4 4.83 -13.22 8.67
N TYR A 5 4.98 -12.43 7.62
CA TYR A 5 4.68 -11.01 7.59
C TYR A 5 3.78 -10.65 6.41
N GLU A 6 3.12 -9.51 6.56
CA GLU A 6 2.52 -8.78 5.45
C GLU A 6 2.95 -7.30 5.52
N ILE A 7 3.14 -6.68 4.36
CA ILE A 7 3.35 -5.24 4.24
C ILE A 7 2.23 -4.69 3.36
N LEU A 8 1.44 -3.76 3.91
CA LEU A 8 0.60 -2.89 3.11
C LEU A 8 1.43 -1.68 2.67
N LEU A 9 1.70 -1.59 1.39
CA LEU A 9 2.46 -0.52 0.77
C LEU A 9 1.50 0.48 0.11
N MET A 10 1.71 1.77 0.37
CA MET A 10 0.99 2.87 -0.25
C MET A 10 2.00 3.71 -1.04
N LEU A 11 1.85 3.71 -2.35
CA LEU A 11 2.66 4.44 -3.30
C LEU A 11 1.96 5.72 -3.77
N ASP A 12 2.78 6.66 -4.20
CA ASP A 12 2.37 7.89 -4.84
C ASP A 12 1.50 7.57 -6.08
N PRO A 13 0.26 8.08 -6.17
CA PRO A 13 -0.62 7.83 -7.31
C PRO A 13 -0.14 8.41 -8.64
N GLU A 14 0.84 9.32 -8.62
CA GLU A 14 1.49 9.89 -9.80
C GLU A 14 2.74 9.11 -10.21
N LEU A 15 3.15 8.11 -9.42
CA LEU A 15 4.30 7.27 -9.74
C LEU A 15 3.97 6.37 -10.95
N PRO A 16 4.80 6.35 -12.00
CA PRO A 16 4.62 5.44 -13.13
C PRO A 16 4.58 3.97 -12.70
N ASP A 17 3.76 3.14 -13.38
CA ASP A 17 3.55 1.74 -13.01
C ASP A 17 4.85 0.91 -13.00
N ASP A 18 5.76 1.18 -13.95
CA ASP A 18 7.09 0.55 -13.99
C ASP A 18 7.93 0.88 -12.75
N ARG A 19 7.81 2.11 -12.23
CA ARG A 19 8.46 2.53 -10.98
C ARG A 19 7.80 1.89 -9.76
N GLN A 20 6.48 1.70 -9.76
CA GLN A 20 5.79 0.97 -8.69
C GLN A 20 6.26 -0.49 -8.61
N GLU A 21 6.30 -1.18 -9.75
CA GLU A 21 6.77 -2.57 -9.85
C GLU A 21 8.25 -2.71 -9.47
N GLU A 22 9.09 -1.73 -9.83
CA GLU A 22 10.48 -1.68 -9.40
C GLU A 22 10.62 -1.61 -7.87
N ILE A 23 9.76 -0.86 -7.18
CA ILE A 23 9.78 -0.79 -5.70
C ILE A 23 9.39 -2.14 -5.10
N VAL A 24 8.34 -2.77 -5.61
CA VAL A 24 7.90 -4.09 -5.13
C VAL A 24 8.98 -5.15 -5.39
N THR A 25 9.62 -5.12 -6.56
CA THR A 25 10.72 -6.02 -6.92
C THR A 25 11.89 -5.88 -5.95
N ARG A 26 12.30 -4.65 -5.61
CA ARG A 26 13.36 -4.41 -4.62
C ARG A 26 13.01 -4.96 -3.24
N VAL A 27 11.75 -4.86 -2.82
CA VAL A 27 11.29 -5.48 -1.57
C VAL A 27 11.46 -6.99 -1.65
N ARG A 28 10.98 -7.62 -2.73
CA ARG A 28 11.10 -9.06 -2.93
C ARG A 28 12.56 -9.53 -2.90
N GLU A 29 13.43 -8.86 -3.65
CA GLU A 29 14.86 -9.16 -3.71
C GLU A 29 15.52 -9.01 -2.33
N GLY A 30 15.17 -7.98 -1.55
CA GLY A 30 15.67 -7.81 -0.19
C GLY A 30 15.25 -8.93 0.76
N ILE A 31 14.01 -9.42 0.62
CA ILE A 31 13.50 -10.56 1.41
C ILE A 31 14.18 -11.86 0.99
N GLU A 32 14.14 -12.22 -0.30
CA GLU A 32 14.71 -13.47 -0.82
C GLU A 32 16.24 -13.51 -0.64
N GLY A 33 16.92 -12.38 -0.85
CA GLY A 33 18.37 -12.24 -0.65
C GLY A 33 18.82 -12.41 0.80
N SER A 34 17.91 -12.22 1.76
CA SER A 34 18.16 -12.47 3.19
C SER A 34 17.75 -13.88 3.64
N GLY A 35 17.42 -14.78 2.70
CA GLY A 35 16.94 -16.13 2.99
C GLY A 35 15.44 -16.22 3.31
N GLY A 36 14.69 -15.14 3.07
CA GLY A 36 13.23 -15.11 3.17
C GLY A 36 12.53 -15.83 2.02
N SER A 37 11.22 -16.05 2.17
CA SER A 37 10.37 -16.67 1.15
C SER A 37 9.24 -15.73 0.74
N TRP A 38 9.14 -15.43 -0.56
CA TRP A 38 8.00 -14.70 -1.12
C TRP A 38 6.75 -15.60 -1.17
N ILE A 39 5.59 -15.09 -0.77
CA ILE A 39 4.33 -15.84 -0.78
C ILE A 39 3.36 -15.28 -1.81
N ALA A 40 3.05 -13.99 -1.73
CA ALA A 40 2.06 -13.37 -2.60
C ALA A 40 2.27 -11.85 -2.77
N HIS A 41 1.75 -11.34 -3.87
CA HIS A 41 1.68 -9.93 -4.21
C HIS A 41 0.29 -9.64 -4.75
N ASP A 42 -0.50 -8.88 -4.00
CA ASP A 42 -1.83 -8.47 -4.42
C ASP A 42 -1.83 -6.97 -4.72
N VAL A 43 -2.12 -6.62 -5.96
CA VAL A 43 -2.26 -5.22 -6.38
C VAL A 43 -3.69 -4.76 -6.08
N TRP A 44 -3.84 -3.88 -5.09
CA TRP A 44 -5.15 -3.32 -4.71
C TRP A 44 -5.51 -2.09 -5.54
N GLY A 45 -4.52 -1.50 -6.22
CA GLY A 45 -4.69 -0.38 -7.12
C GLY A 45 -4.96 0.94 -6.39
N ARG A 46 -5.45 1.93 -7.15
CA ARG A 46 -5.72 3.29 -6.69
C ARG A 46 -6.94 3.35 -5.78
N ARG A 47 -6.81 4.02 -4.63
CA ARG A 47 -7.89 4.16 -3.63
C ARG A 47 -7.88 5.56 -3.02
N LYS A 48 -9.08 6.06 -2.71
CA LYS A 48 -9.27 7.38 -2.06
C LYS A 48 -8.89 7.31 -0.59
N LEU A 49 -8.16 8.33 -0.13
CA LEU A 49 -7.78 8.51 1.26
C LEU A 49 -8.88 9.24 2.04
N ALA A 50 -8.97 8.99 3.34
CA ALA A 50 -9.91 9.71 4.22
C ALA A 50 -9.52 11.19 4.41
N TYR A 51 -8.23 11.50 4.25
CA TYR A 51 -7.65 12.84 4.31
C TYR A 51 -6.41 12.86 3.42
N GLU A 52 -6.01 14.05 2.99
CA GLU A 52 -4.86 14.21 2.11
C GLU A 52 -3.54 13.91 2.83
N ILE A 53 -2.62 13.27 2.10
CA ILE A 53 -1.23 13.09 2.52
C ILE A 53 -0.39 13.77 1.46
N ASP A 54 0.44 14.75 1.86
CA ASP A 54 1.27 15.53 0.94
C ASP A 54 0.48 16.08 -0.26
N HIS A 55 -0.72 16.64 0.02
CA HIS A 55 -1.68 17.17 -0.97
C HIS A 55 -2.26 16.14 -1.95
N LYS A 56 -2.10 14.84 -1.68
CA LYS A 56 -2.67 13.76 -2.48
C LYS A 56 -3.88 13.18 -1.76
N ALA A 57 -5.01 13.11 -2.47
CA ALA A 57 -6.26 12.52 -1.98
C ALA A 57 -6.40 11.02 -2.28
N GLU A 58 -5.41 10.43 -2.99
CA GLU A 58 -5.39 9.04 -3.42
C GLU A 58 -4.03 8.41 -3.13
N GLY A 59 -3.99 7.09 -3.07
CA GLY A 59 -2.75 6.30 -3.05
C GLY A 59 -2.93 4.99 -3.80
N VAL A 60 -1.85 4.44 -4.35
CA VAL A 60 -1.86 3.13 -4.99
C VAL A 60 -1.36 2.09 -4.00
N TYR A 61 -2.18 1.07 -3.76
CA TYR A 61 -1.94 0.09 -2.71
C TYR A 61 -1.46 -1.26 -3.27
N HIS A 62 -0.45 -1.82 -2.62
CA HIS A 62 0.00 -3.19 -2.83
C HIS A 62 0.07 -3.92 -1.49
N LEU A 63 -0.42 -5.15 -1.43
CA LEU A 63 -0.26 -6.03 -0.29
C LEU A 63 0.81 -7.07 -0.63
N LEU A 64 1.87 -7.10 0.18
CA LEU A 64 3.00 -8.00 0.01
C LEU A 64 3.00 -9.03 1.13
N THR A 65 3.06 -10.31 0.80
CA THR A 65 3.00 -11.40 1.77
C THR A 65 4.25 -12.26 1.64
N PHE A 66 4.95 -12.49 2.75
CA PHE A 66 6.21 -13.24 2.76
C PHE A 66 6.52 -13.82 4.14
N ASP A 67 7.51 -14.71 4.20
CA ASP A 67 8.15 -15.15 5.43
C ASP A 67 9.58 -14.61 5.47
N ALA A 68 10.02 -14.09 6.62
CA ALA A 68 11.35 -13.52 6.78
C ALA A 68 11.85 -13.60 8.23
N GLU A 69 13.15 -13.37 8.41
CA GLU A 69 13.69 -13.07 9.74
C GLU A 69 13.42 -11.59 10.12
N PRO A 70 13.32 -11.25 11.41
CA PRO A 70 13.06 -9.88 11.86
C PRO A 70 14.03 -8.84 11.30
N GLU A 71 15.29 -9.20 11.13
CA GLU A 71 16.37 -8.37 10.62
C GLU A 71 16.12 -7.98 9.15
N ALA A 72 15.68 -8.94 8.34
CA ALA A 72 15.33 -8.70 6.93
C ALA A 72 14.13 -7.75 6.80
N LEU A 73 13.10 -7.92 7.65
CA LEU A 73 11.97 -7.00 7.70
C LEU A 73 12.40 -5.58 8.10
N ALA A 74 13.27 -5.46 9.11
CA ALA A 74 13.76 -4.18 9.58
C ALA A 74 14.53 -3.44 8.47
N GLU A 75 15.35 -4.15 7.70
CA GLU A 75 16.09 -3.58 6.57
C GLU A 75 15.16 -3.15 5.43
N VAL A 76 14.19 -3.99 5.05
CA VAL A 76 13.18 -3.63 4.04
C VAL A 76 12.39 -2.39 4.47
N SER A 77 11.97 -2.33 5.74
CA SER A 77 11.22 -1.18 6.28
C SER A 77 12.08 0.10 6.28
N ARG A 78 13.39 -0.03 6.57
CA ARG A 78 14.34 1.08 6.51
C ARG A 78 14.50 1.62 5.09
N VAL A 79 14.63 0.73 4.11
CA VAL A 79 14.72 1.10 2.69
C VAL A 79 13.42 1.76 2.24
N LEU A 80 12.27 1.14 2.49
CA LEU A 80 10.95 1.70 2.12
C LEU A 80 10.70 3.09 2.70
N LYS A 81 11.21 3.39 3.91
CA LYS A 81 11.08 4.72 4.52
C LYS A 81 11.81 5.83 3.76
N ILE A 82 12.87 5.51 3.02
CA ILE A 82 13.70 6.47 2.28
C ILE A 82 13.50 6.39 0.76
N THR A 83 12.72 5.43 0.28
CA THR A 83 12.43 5.25 -1.14
C THR A 83 11.44 6.30 -1.61
N ASP A 84 11.87 7.13 -2.57
CA ASP A 84 11.00 8.09 -3.23
C ASP A 84 9.79 7.40 -3.89
N GLY A 85 8.61 8.00 -3.73
CA GLY A 85 7.35 7.44 -4.22
C GLY A 85 6.66 6.49 -3.24
N VAL A 86 7.31 6.09 -2.13
CA VAL A 86 6.64 5.40 -1.02
C VAL A 86 6.04 6.45 -0.08
N MET A 87 4.71 6.55 -0.04
CA MET A 87 4.02 7.47 0.87
C MET A 87 3.92 6.88 2.28
N ARG A 88 3.52 5.61 2.39
CA ARG A 88 3.42 4.87 3.67
C ARG A 88 3.66 3.39 3.46
N HIS A 89 4.11 2.72 4.52
CA HIS A 89 4.09 1.27 4.61
C HIS A 89 3.66 0.85 6.03
N LEU A 90 2.94 -0.27 6.13
CA LEU A 90 2.57 -0.88 7.40
C LEU A 90 2.97 -2.35 7.37
N ALA A 91 3.97 -2.72 8.18
CA ALA A 91 4.38 -4.10 8.36
C ALA A 91 3.64 -4.73 9.55
N VAL A 92 3.07 -5.91 9.34
CA VAL A 92 2.33 -6.65 10.36
C VAL A 92 2.82 -8.10 10.40
N LYS A 93 3.02 -8.63 11.62
CA LYS A 93 3.29 -10.06 11.82
C LYS A 93 2.01 -10.86 11.64
N ARG A 94 2.03 -11.84 10.73
CA ARG A 94 0.92 -12.78 10.53
C ARG A 94 0.90 -13.78 11.68
N THR A 95 -0.26 -13.97 12.29
CA THR A 95 -0.52 -15.06 13.24
C THR A 95 -1.46 -16.09 12.61
N ALA A 96 -1.60 -17.27 13.23
CA ALA A 96 -2.53 -18.31 12.76
C ALA A 96 -3.99 -17.85 12.68
N ALA A 97 -4.35 -16.78 13.39
CA ALA A 97 -5.68 -16.15 13.36
C ALA A 97 -5.80 -15.01 12.33
N THR A 98 -4.71 -14.59 11.68
CA THR A 98 -4.75 -13.54 10.66
C THR A 98 -5.24 -14.17 9.35
N GLY A 99 -6.50 -13.91 8.98
CA GLY A 99 -7.02 -14.22 7.65
C GLY A 99 -6.35 -13.36 6.57
N PRO A 100 -6.52 -13.69 5.28
CA PRO A 100 -5.97 -12.88 4.20
C PRO A 100 -6.53 -11.45 4.29
N ALA A 101 -5.65 -10.45 4.29
CA ALA A 101 -6.10 -9.06 4.26
C ALA A 101 -6.84 -8.81 2.95
N GLN A 102 -8.07 -8.30 3.05
CA GLN A 102 -8.87 -7.94 1.88
C GLN A 102 -9.10 -6.43 1.86
N PRO A 103 -9.04 -5.79 0.69
CA PRO A 103 -9.43 -4.40 0.58
C PRO A 103 -10.89 -4.27 1.01
N LEU A 104 -11.17 -3.41 2.00
CA LEU A 104 -12.54 -3.06 2.34
C LEU A 104 -13.14 -2.33 1.13
N GLU A 105 -14.07 -2.92 0.39
CA GLU A 105 -14.76 -2.22 -0.69
C GLU A 105 -15.45 -0.99 -0.09
N THR A 106 -14.95 0.21 -0.42
CA THR A 106 -15.53 1.44 0.09
C THR A 106 -16.77 1.74 -0.73
N SER A 107 -17.94 1.24 -0.31
CA SER A 107 -19.23 1.77 -0.73
C SER A 107 -19.38 3.18 -0.18
N VAL A 108 -18.78 4.17 -0.86
CA VAL A 108 -19.07 5.58 -0.60
C VAL A 108 -20.20 5.96 -1.53
N GLU A 109 -21.42 5.84 -1.01
CA GLU A 109 -22.63 6.35 -1.64
C GLU A 109 -22.45 7.83 -1.96
N HIS A 110 -22.63 8.16 -3.24
CA HIS A 110 -22.55 9.48 -3.82
C HIS A 110 -23.68 10.34 -3.25
N ARG A 111 -23.44 11.02 -2.13
CA ARG A 111 -24.27 12.18 -1.77
C ARG A 111 -24.01 13.27 -2.80
N GLN A 112 -24.88 13.32 -3.80
CA GLN A 112 -25.15 14.50 -4.61
C GLN A 112 -25.61 15.60 -3.64
N ASP A 113 -24.66 16.42 -3.18
CA ASP A 113 -24.99 17.79 -2.80
C ASP A 113 -25.34 18.50 -4.10
N SER A 114 -26.63 18.51 -4.41
CA SER A 114 -27.23 19.30 -5.46
C SER A 114 -26.89 20.77 -5.21
N GLU A 115 -25.92 21.30 -5.95
CA GLU A 115 -25.65 22.73 -6.06
C GLU A 115 -26.89 23.45 -6.63
N ASP A 116 -27.47 24.25 -5.74
CA ASP A 116 -28.23 25.48 -5.96
C ASP A 116 -28.33 25.94 -7.42
N GLN A 117 -29.46 25.63 -8.07
CA GLN A 117 -29.83 26.25 -9.33
C GLN A 117 -30.57 27.57 -9.05
N ALA A 118 -29.80 28.61 -8.72
CA ALA A 118 -30.25 30.00 -8.76
C ALA A 118 -29.66 30.67 -10.02
N THR A 119 -30.36 30.56 -11.14
CA THR A 119 -30.11 31.37 -12.35
C THR A 119 -30.84 32.73 -12.25
N PRO A 120 -30.51 33.75 -13.07
CA PRO A 120 -30.19 35.10 -12.62
C PRO A 120 -31.34 36.10 -12.84
N VAL A 121 -31.12 37.32 -12.33
CA VAL A 121 -31.99 38.50 -12.47
C VAL A 121 -32.35 38.80 -13.93
N GLY A 122 -33.64 39.04 -14.17
CA GLY A 122 -34.22 39.69 -15.35
C GLY A 122 -35.56 40.31 -15.00
#